data_AF-A0A8T4NT47-F1
#
_entry.id   AF-A0A8T4NT47-F1
#
_cell.length_a   1.000
_cell.length_b   1.000
_cell.length_c   1.000
_cell.angle_alpha   90.00
_cell.angle_beta   90.00
_cell.angle_gamma   90.00
#
_symmetry.space_group_name_H-M   'P 1'
#
loop_
_entity.id
_entity.type
_entity.pdbx_description
1 polymer ?
#
loop_
_entity_poly.entity_id
_entity_poly.type
_entity_poly.pdbx_seq_one_letter_code
_entity_poly.pdbx_strand_id
1 'polypeptide(L)'
;MKTNLELFLEAYVDGKELENPKASIKSLEDWSNLEKILKKIIKQNKGNFPSQKYLNKNGYSTVAAAISKYHKGFPAMRKNFGFQLVKKPNGYWDDEKNILSEARKVMKNSKLIKLPGHMQLNKLGHADLGSAIQKSGGYYYFREKLGQKDMQKKYGTWKNIDYVLEELERIMAENDLKVLPTQTILYDLGYSSLASAIAKYHGGFRNLRKKRGEKVIHAAREWEDFTYAREQAMKCMEENHLNSLPNIKNLKEMGYGALAKGIMTYHGGMRLFRDKLGQQQIATAAGTWNVEYTIKKAREAMKKLKTESLPCSEILRKRGYNTLASAISKNYGFRKFRELFGEEQKRTESDLLKNFDYIKDALYNLMQENNWDIIPSKEIICKHGGDSLVGAIYKYHGGIVAVRKKLGQQQLRKPLNYWKDPNNIQQEAIKILKELQTDTLPSSRFLTHQGYANFVVAVQNYHGGIPVLRKRLQESLGVENSLELFLTEYVEGEQ
;
A
#
# COMPACT_ATOMS: atom_id res chain seq x y z
N MET A 1 -1.12 -11.53 -14.93
CA MET A 1 -2.55 -11.18 -14.84
C MET A 1 -2.76 -10.14 -15.93
N LYS A 2 -3.44 -10.51 -17.02
CA LYS A 2 -3.62 -9.62 -18.18
C LYS A 2 -4.46 -8.41 -17.76
N THR A 3 -4.15 -7.24 -18.29
CA THR A 3 -4.95 -6.03 -18.07
C THR A 3 -6.31 -6.17 -18.77
N ASN A 4 -7.31 -5.41 -18.35
CA ASN A 4 -8.62 -5.41 -19.02
C ASN A 4 -8.49 -5.03 -20.51
N LEU A 5 -7.48 -4.25 -20.87
CA LEU A 5 -7.18 -3.90 -22.26
C LEU A 5 -6.58 -5.08 -23.04
N GLU A 6 -5.68 -5.86 -22.43
CA GLU A 6 -5.11 -7.06 -23.06
C GLU A 6 -6.16 -8.17 -23.25
N LEU A 7 -7.05 -8.36 -22.28
CA LEU A 7 -8.18 -9.28 -22.41
C LEU A 7 -9.19 -8.82 -23.47
N PHE A 8 -9.37 -7.51 -23.61
CA PHE A 8 -10.22 -6.91 -24.64
C PHE A 8 -9.64 -7.13 -26.03
N LEU A 9 -8.34 -6.86 -26.20
CA LEU A 9 -7.65 -7.01 -27.48
C LEU A 9 -7.55 -8.48 -27.93
N GLU A 10 -7.32 -9.43 -27.00
CA GLU A 10 -7.36 -10.85 -27.34
C GLU A 10 -8.74 -11.33 -27.81
N ALA A 11 -9.81 -10.93 -27.12
CA ALA A 11 -11.16 -11.31 -27.53
C ALA A 11 -11.55 -10.70 -28.88
N TYR A 12 -11.08 -9.48 -29.16
CA TYR A 12 -11.29 -8.79 -30.44
C TYR A 12 -10.54 -9.49 -31.60
N VAL A 13 -9.30 -9.95 -31.37
CA VAL A 13 -8.51 -10.68 -32.36
C VAL A 13 -9.10 -12.06 -32.66
N ASP A 14 -9.71 -12.72 -31.68
CA ASP A 14 -10.31 -14.05 -31.83
C ASP A 14 -11.72 -14.03 -32.48
N GLY A 15 -12.24 -12.86 -32.87
CA GLY A 15 -13.60 -12.73 -33.45
C GLY A 15 -14.72 -13.15 -32.49
N LYS A 16 -14.41 -13.33 -31.20
CA LYS A 16 -15.41 -13.58 -30.16
C LYS A 16 -15.97 -12.24 -29.77
N GLU A 17 -17.25 -11.98 -30.10
CA GLU A 17 -17.98 -10.93 -29.40
C GLU A 17 -17.78 -11.15 -27.91
N LEU A 18 -17.14 -10.18 -27.26
CA LEU A 18 -17.22 -10.10 -25.82
C LEU A 18 -18.71 -10.00 -25.54
N GLU A 19 -19.30 -11.05 -24.96
CA GLU A 19 -20.52 -10.93 -24.16
C GLU A 19 -20.19 -9.84 -23.12
N ASN A 20 -20.34 -8.59 -23.51
CA ASN A 20 -20.24 -7.47 -22.63
C ASN A 20 -21.48 -7.64 -21.78
N PRO A 21 -21.38 -8.06 -20.50
CA PRO A 21 -22.54 -8.17 -19.66
C PRO A 21 -22.89 -6.75 -19.20
N LYS A 22 -23.04 -5.81 -20.14
CA LYS A 22 -23.96 -4.69 -20.04
C LYS A 22 -25.38 -5.25 -20.18
N ALA A 23 -25.67 -6.33 -19.46
CA ALA A 23 -26.98 -6.55 -18.90
C ALA A 23 -27.39 -5.19 -18.32
N SER A 24 -28.43 -4.58 -18.87
CA SER A 24 -28.89 -3.29 -18.39
C SER A 24 -29.10 -3.41 -16.88
N ILE A 25 -28.82 -2.35 -16.12
CA ILE A 25 -29.04 -2.39 -14.66
C ILE A 25 -30.46 -2.88 -14.33
N LYS A 26 -31.43 -2.65 -15.22
CA LYS A 26 -32.81 -3.15 -15.15
C LYS A 26 -32.91 -4.68 -15.28
N SER A 27 -32.16 -5.31 -16.18
CA SER A 27 -32.12 -6.78 -16.28
C SER A 27 -31.51 -7.49 -15.06
N LEU A 28 -30.69 -6.79 -14.27
CA LEU A 28 -30.10 -7.28 -13.02
C LEU A 28 -31.01 -7.08 -11.78
N GLU A 29 -32.18 -6.47 -11.97
CA GLU A 29 -33.23 -6.43 -10.95
C GLU A 29 -33.79 -7.83 -10.70
N ASP A 30 -33.88 -8.65 -11.76
CA ASP A 30 -34.24 -10.07 -11.67
C ASP A 30 -33.15 -10.88 -10.95
N TRP A 31 -33.56 -11.61 -9.91
CA TRP A 31 -32.69 -12.45 -9.10
C TRP A 31 -31.97 -13.53 -9.92
N SER A 32 -32.65 -14.19 -10.86
CA SER A 32 -32.11 -15.29 -11.65
C SER A 32 -30.94 -14.84 -12.52
N ASN A 33 -31.07 -13.66 -13.14
CA ASN A 33 -30.01 -13.06 -13.95
C ASN A 33 -28.80 -12.68 -13.10
N LEU A 34 -29.03 -12.00 -11.96
CA LEU A 34 -27.96 -11.63 -11.04
C LEU A 34 -27.26 -12.88 -10.48
N GLU A 35 -28.01 -13.91 -10.11
CA GLU A 35 -27.51 -15.15 -9.54
C GLU A 35 -26.57 -15.86 -10.52
N LYS A 36 -26.99 -16.00 -11.80
CA LYS A 36 -26.18 -16.61 -12.86
C LYS A 36 -24.83 -15.90 -13.04
N ILE A 37 -24.85 -14.56 -13.06
CA ILE A 37 -23.63 -13.75 -13.20
C ILE A 37 -22.75 -13.90 -11.95
N LEU A 38 -23.32 -13.83 -10.75
CA LEU A 38 -22.56 -13.96 -9.51
C LEU A 38 -21.94 -15.34 -9.34
N LYS A 39 -22.62 -16.44 -9.74
CA LYS A 39 -22.01 -17.78 -9.75
C LYS A 39 -20.76 -17.83 -10.65
N LYS A 40 -20.81 -17.22 -11.83
CA LYS A 40 -19.64 -17.12 -12.74
C LYS A 40 -18.50 -16.34 -12.07
N ILE A 41 -18.80 -15.20 -11.45
CA ILE A 41 -17.82 -14.37 -10.75
C ILE A 41 -17.23 -15.09 -9.52
N ILE A 42 -18.04 -15.80 -8.73
CA ILE A 42 -17.59 -16.58 -7.57
C ILE A 42 -16.62 -17.68 -8.02
N LYS A 43 -16.90 -18.37 -9.13
CA LYS A 43 -15.99 -19.36 -9.72
C LYS A 43 -14.66 -18.72 -10.13
N GLN A 44 -14.70 -17.55 -10.78
CA GLN A 44 -13.50 -16.77 -11.13
C GLN A 44 -12.72 -16.26 -9.89
N ASN A 45 -13.43 -16.01 -8.79
CA ASN A 45 -12.88 -15.58 -7.51
C ASN A 45 -12.52 -16.76 -6.57
N LYS A 46 -12.20 -17.92 -7.14
CA LYS A 46 -11.76 -19.13 -6.42
C LYS A 46 -12.75 -19.57 -5.33
N GLY A 47 -14.05 -19.47 -5.61
CA GLY A 47 -15.11 -19.85 -4.68
C GLY A 47 -15.41 -18.81 -3.60
N ASN A 48 -14.72 -17.67 -3.55
CA ASN A 48 -15.01 -16.62 -2.56
C ASN A 48 -16.11 -15.67 -3.07
N PHE A 49 -17.03 -15.27 -2.18
CA PHE A 49 -18.01 -14.24 -2.53
C PHE A 49 -17.32 -12.89 -2.82
N PRO A 50 -17.53 -12.29 -4.00
CA PRO A 50 -16.80 -11.10 -4.42
C PRO A 50 -17.12 -9.89 -3.52
N SER A 51 -16.11 -9.10 -3.18
CA SER A 51 -16.30 -7.81 -2.52
C SER A 51 -16.68 -6.73 -3.52
N GLN A 52 -17.29 -5.63 -3.07
CA GLN A 52 -17.56 -4.48 -3.94
C GLN A 52 -16.29 -3.96 -4.63
N LYS A 53 -15.17 -3.90 -3.90
CA LYS A 53 -13.86 -3.51 -4.44
C LYS A 53 -13.38 -4.47 -5.52
N TYR A 54 -13.58 -5.78 -5.32
CA TYR A 54 -13.25 -6.79 -6.33
C TYR A 54 -14.09 -6.61 -7.59
N LEU A 55 -15.41 -6.44 -7.46
CA LEU A 55 -16.31 -6.24 -8.60
C LEU A 55 -15.91 -5.00 -9.40
N ASN A 56 -15.70 -3.86 -8.73
CA ASN A 56 -15.30 -2.61 -9.39
C ASN A 56 -13.95 -2.74 -10.13
N LYS A 57 -12.96 -3.39 -9.51
CA LYS A 57 -11.63 -3.56 -10.11
C LYS A 57 -11.66 -4.44 -11.37
N ASN A 58 -12.58 -5.40 -11.44
CA ASN A 58 -12.69 -6.35 -12.54
C ASN A 58 -13.82 -5.99 -13.53
N GLY A 59 -14.29 -4.74 -13.55
CA GLY A 59 -15.28 -4.27 -14.52
C GLY A 59 -16.74 -4.68 -14.25
N TYR A 60 -17.03 -5.26 -13.08
CA TYR A 60 -18.38 -5.65 -12.65
C TYR A 60 -19.05 -4.58 -11.77
N SER A 61 -18.79 -3.29 -12.04
CA SER A 61 -19.36 -2.19 -11.25
C SER A 61 -20.89 -2.12 -11.34
N THR A 62 -21.48 -2.50 -12.47
CA THR A 62 -22.93 -2.60 -12.67
C THR A 62 -23.57 -3.65 -11.76
N VAL A 63 -22.91 -4.81 -11.61
CA VAL A 63 -23.34 -5.88 -10.69
C VAL A 63 -23.28 -5.39 -9.23
N ALA A 64 -22.19 -4.70 -8.86
CA ALA A 64 -22.07 -4.12 -7.52
C ALA A 64 -23.17 -3.09 -7.22
N ALA A 65 -23.53 -2.27 -8.22
CA ALA A 65 -24.62 -1.31 -8.13
C ALA A 65 -25.98 -2.01 -7.98
N ALA A 66 -26.26 -3.04 -8.80
CA ALA A 66 -27.51 -3.81 -8.75
C ALA A 66 -27.70 -4.51 -7.39
N ILE A 67 -26.66 -5.15 -6.84
CA ILE A 67 -26.68 -5.76 -5.50
C ILE A 67 -27.10 -4.73 -4.44
N SER A 68 -26.53 -3.53 -4.52
CA SER A 68 -26.77 -2.47 -3.53
C SER A 68 -28.17 -1.88 -3.68
N LYS A 69 -28.65 -1.70 -4.92
CA LYS A 69 -29.91 -1.02 -5.23
C LYS A 69 -31.13 -1.94 -5.07
N TYR A 70 -31.07 -3.17 -5.58
CA TYR A 70 -32.25 -4.04 -5.70
C TYR A 70 -32.23 -5.22 -4.72
N HIS A 71 -31.06 -5.70 -4.31
CA HIS A 71 -30.93 -6.96 -3.58
C HIS A 71 -30.48 -6.80 -2.12
N LYS A 72 -30.84 -5.67 -1.49
CA LYS A 72 -30.61 -5.37 -0.06
C LYS A 72 -29.12 -5.38 0.35
N GLY A 73 -28.21 -5.23 -0.62
CA GLY A 73 -26.77 -5.11 -0.41
C GLY A 73 -26.01 -6.43 -0.25
N PHE A 74 -24.68 -6.32 -0.19
CA PHE A 74 -23.76 -7.46 -0.12
C PHE A 74 -23.99 -8.43 1.06
N PRO A 75 -24.40 -7.97 2.27
CA PRO A 75 -24.72 -8.90 3.36
C PRO A 75 -25.84 -9.87 3.03
N ALA A 76 -26.95 -9.38 2.46
CA ALA A 76 -28.09 -10.21 2.06
C ALA A 76 -27.66 -11.23 0.98
N MET A 77 -26.91 -10.76 -0.02
CA MET A 77 -26.39 -11.64 -1.07
C MET A 77 -25.49 -12.74 -0.53
N ARG A 78 -24.58 -12.42 0.39
CA ARG A 78 -23.73 -13.43 1.03
C ARG A 78 -24.56 -14.50 1.72
N LYS A 79 -25.58 -14.09 2.48
CA LYS A 79 -26.50 -15.02 3.16
C LYS A 79 -27.24 -15.91 2.16
N ASN A 80 -27.78 -15.34 1.08
CA ASN A 80 -28.51 -16.09 0.05
C ASN A 80 -27.62 -17.15 -0.63
N PHE A 81 -26.33 -16.87 -0.79
CA PHE A 81 -25.35 -17.81 -1.35
C PHE A 81 -24.68 -18.71 -0.30
N GLY A 82 -25.14 -18.71 0.96
CA GLY A 82 -24.57 -19.54 2.04
C GLY A 82 -23.18 -19.09 2.53
N PHE A 83 -22.72 -17.89 2.17
CA PHE A 83 -21.47 -17.33 2.65
C PHE A 83 -21.63 -16.66 4.01
N GLN A 84 -20.57 -16.74 4.82
CA GLN A 84 -20.49 -15.98 6.05
C GLN A 84 -20.43 -14.47 5.77
N LEU A 85 -21.13 -13.70 6.61
CA LEU A 85 -21.07 -12.23 6.60
C LEU A 85 -19.66 -11.77 7.00
N VAL A 86 -19.09 -10.84 6.23
CA VAL A 86 -17.77 -10.25 6.52
C VAL A 86 -17.84 -9.31 7.71
N LYS A 87 -18.96 -8.59 7.83
CA LYS A 87 -19.21 -7.64 8.92
C LYS A 87 -20.49 -8.02 9.62
N LYS A 88 -20.42 -8.12 10.94
CA LYS A 88 -21.60 -8.29 11.79
C LYS A 88 -22.47 -7.02 11.73
N PRO A 89 -23.81 -7.12 11.88
CA PRO A 89 -24.68 -5.96 11.84
C PRO A 89 -24.33 -4.94 12.94
N ASN A 90 -24.67 -3.67 12.73
CA ASN A 90 -24.51 -2.65 13.78
C ASN A 90 -25.29 -3.09 15.04
N GLY A 91 -24.73 -2.87 16.23
CA GLY A 91 -25.31 -3.35 17.48
C GLY A 91 -24.95 -4.80 17.85
N TYR A 92 -24.48 -5.62 16.91
CA TYR A 92 -24.20 -7.04 17.19
C TYR A 92 -23.21 -7.25 18.32
N TRP A 93 -22.17 -6.42 18.36
CA TRP A 93 -21.12 -6.45 19.36
C TRP A 93 -21.47 -5.74 20.67
N ASP A 94 -22.62 -5.06 20.73
CA ASP A 94 -23.09 -4.44 21.98
C ASP A 94 -23.83 -5.48 22.87
N ASP A 95 -24.18 -6.65 22.33
CA ASP A 95 -24.73 -7.78 23.09
C ASP A 95 -23.61 -8.74 23.56
N GLU A 96 -23.44 -8.84 24.88
CA GLU A 96 -22.47 -9.74 25.53
C GLU A 96 -22.62 -11.20 25.09
N LYS A 97 -23.85 -11.69 24.87
CA LYS A 97 -24.09 -13.08 24.47
C LYS A 97 -23.48 -13.38 23.11
N ASN A 98 -23.49 -12.41 22.19
CA ASN A 98 -22.87 -12.54 20.88
C ASN A 98 -21.35 -12.60 21.00
N ILE A 99 -20.75 -11.76 21.85
CA ILE A 99 -19.30 -11.79 22.11
C ILE A 99 -18.89 -13.16 22.67
N LEU A 100 -19.60 -13.67 23.68
CA LEU A 100 -19.31 -14.99 24.28
C LEU A 100 -19.48 -16.14 23.27
N SER A 101 -20.52 -16.09 22.44
CA SER A 101 -20.76 -17.09 21.40
C SER A 101 -19.64 -17.12 20.36
N GLU A 102 -19.25 -15.96 19.84
CA GLU A 102 -18.15 -15.85 18.88
C GLU A 102 -16.80 -16.23 19.51
N ALA A 103 -16.54 -15.84 20.77
CA ALA A 103 -15.36 -16.27 21.51
C ALA A 103 -15.27 -17.80 21.62
N ARG A 104 -16.36 -18.48 22.02
CA ARG A 104 -16.42 -19.95 22.07
C ARG A 104 -16.21 -20.59 20.69
N LYS A 105 -16.80 -20.00 19.65
CA LYS A 105 -16.66 -20.48 18.27
C LYS A 105 -15.21 -20.40 17.79
N VAL A 106 -14.54 -19.28 18.03
CA VAL A 106 -13.11 -19.12 17.71
C VAL A 106 -12.27 -20.14 18.48
N MET A 107 -12.49 -20.27 19.78
CA MET A 107 -11.80 -21.26 20.60
C MET A 107 -11.97 -22.70 20.06
N LYS A 108 -13.21 -23.09 19.75
CA LYS A 108 -13.51 -24.41 19.18
C LYS A 108 -12.84 -24.64 17.82
N ASN A 109 -12.98 -23.68 16.90
CA ASN A 109 -12.47 -23.80 15.53
C ASN A 109 -10.93 -23.81 15.48
N SER A 110 -10.28 -23.07 16.36
CA SER A 110 -8.82 -23.02 16.46
C SER A 110 -8.25 -24.04 17.45
N LYS A 111 -9.09 -24.92 18.03
CA LYS A 111 -8.71 -25.89 19.07
C LYS A 111 -7.96 -25.25 20.26
N LEU A 112 -8.34 -24.03 20.62
CA LEU A 112 -7.73 -23.28 21.71
C LEU A 112 -8.47 -23.57 23.02
N ILE A 113 -7.70 -23.92 24.05
CA ILE A 113 -8.22 -24.15 25.41
C ILE A 113 -8.64 -22.83 26.07
N LYS A 114 -7.98 -21.72 25.70
CA LYS A 114 -8.18 -20.38 26.28
C LYS A 114 -8.59 -19.35 25.24
N LEU A 115 -9.26 -18.28 25.67
CA LEU A 115 -9.63 -17.18 24.78
C LEU A 115 -8.34 -16.48 24.31
N PRO A 116 -8.00 -16.48 23.00
CA PRO A 116 -6.81 -15.80 22.50
C PRO A 116 -6.83 -14.29 22.81
N GLY A 117 -5.65 -13.68 22.93
CA GLY A 117 -5.53 -12.22 23.12
C GLY A 117 -5.81 -11.44 21.82
N HIS A 118 -5.87 -10.10 21.91
CA HIS A 118 -6.20 -9.23 20.77
C HIS A 118 -5.33 -9.46 19.52
N MET A 119 -4.00 -9.55 19.70
CA MET A 119 -3.09 -9.77 18.57
C MET A 119 -3.32 -11.13 17.91
N GLN A 120 -3.55 -12.17 18.71
CA GLN A 120 -3.80 -13.52 18.21
C GLN A 120 -5.16 -13.60 17.50
N LEU A 121 -6.20 -12.96 18.04
CA LEU A 121 -7.48 -12.81 17.36
C LEU A 121 -7.35 -12.10 16.01
N ASN A 122 -6.53 -11.05 15.93
CA ASN A 122 -6.25 -10.36 14.67
C ASN A 122 -5.55 -11.29 13.65
N LYS A 123 -4.53 -12.06 14.09
CA LYS A 123 -3.88 -13.08 13.24
C LYS A 123 -4.85 -14.16 12.75
N LEU A 124 -5.85 -14.51 13.55
CA LEU A 124 -6.92 -15.45 13.20
C LEU A 124 -8.04 -14.82 12.34
N GLY A 125 -7.96 -13.53 12.00
CA GLY A 125 -8.98 -12.83 11.21
C GLY A 125 -10.22 -12.39 12.00
N HIS A 126 -10.14 -12.36 13.33
CA HIS A 126 -11.20 -12.01 14.28
C HIS A 126 -10.89 -10.70 15.01
N ALA A 127 -10.35 -9.69 14.30
CA ALA A 127 -9.99 -8.40 14.87
C ALA A 127 -11.19 -7.63 15.45
N ASP A 128 -12.36 -7.82 14.86
CA ASP A 128 -13.63 -7.24 15.30
C ASP A 128 -14.05 -7.79 16.67
N LEU A 129 -14.03 -9.11 16.85
CA LEU A 129 -14.24 -9.76 18.16
C LEU A 129 -13.23 -9.25 19.18
N GLY A 130 -11.95 -9.17 18.78
CA GLY A 130 -10.90 -8.71 19.68
C GLY A 130 -11.06 -7.25 20.12
N SER A 131 -11.73 -6.42 19.31
CA SER A 131 -12.07 -5.03 19.63
C SER A 131 -13.33 -4.95 20.49
N ALA A 132 -14.33 -5.79 20.20
CA ALA A 132 -15.57 -5.90 20.97
C ALA A 132 -15.32 -6.33 22.42
N ILE A 133 -14.46 -7.34 22.62
CA ILE A 133 -14.01 -7.79 23.96
C ILE A 133 -13.37 -6.63 24.72
N GLN A 134 -12.48 -5.87 24.08
CA GLN A 134 -11.77 -4.76 24.72
C GLN A 134 -12.73 -3.64 25.15
N LYS A 135 -13.72 -3.31 24.31
CA LYS A 135 -14.74 -2.27 24.60
C LYS A 135 -15.71 -2.69 25.71
N SER A 136 -16.05 -3.97 25.80
CA SER A 136 -17.16 -4.48 26.61
C SER A 136 -16.72 -5.06 27.97
N GLY A 137 -15.63 -4.57 28.55
CA GLY A 137 -15.12 -5.01 29.86
C GLY A 137 -13.74 -5.68 29.84
N GLY A 138 -13.17 -5.91 28.65
CA GLY A 138 -11.82 -6.42 28.47
C GLY A 138 -11.70 -7.95 28.53
N TYR A 139 -10.52 -8.47 28.18
CA TYR A 139 -10.28 -9.91 28.06
C TYR A 139 -10.45 -10.67 29.36
N TYR A 140 -10.14 -10.05 30.51
CA TYR A 140 -10.29 -10.70 31.80
C TYR A 140 -11.76 -11.03 32.09
N TYR A 141 -12.64 -10.04 31.94
CA TYR A 141 -14.08 -10.18 32.12
C TYR A 141 -14.66 -11.34 31.30
N PHE A 142 -14.36 -11.36 29.99
CA PHE A 142 -14.87 -12.43 29.12
C PHE A 142 -14.24 -13.80 29.40
N ARG A 143 -12.99 -13.86 29.84
CA ARG A 143 -12.35 -15.13 30.24
C ARG A 143 -13.01 -15.73 31.47
N GLU A 144 -13.32 -14.90 32.48
CA GLU A 144 -14.08 -15.33 33.66
C GLU A 144 -15.46 -15.88 33.28
N LYS A 145 -16.20 -15.17 32.42
CA LYS A 145 -17.51 -15.63 31.88
C LYS A 145 -17.43 -16.91 31.05
N LEU A 146 -16.27 -17.20 30.47
CA LEU A 146 -15.98 -18.46 29.77
C LEU A 146 -15.52 -19.58 30.72
N GLY A 147 -15.51 -19.35 32.03
CA GLY A 147 -15.05 -20.32 33.02
C GLY A 147 -13.52 -20.41 33.15
N GLN A 148 -12.77 -19.48 32.56
CA GLN A 148 -11.31 -19.41 32.64
C GLN A 148 -10.92 -18.60 33.88
N LYS A 149 -11.08 -19.21 35.07
CA LYS A 149 -11.04 -18.53 36.38
C LYS A 149 -9.70 -17.88 36.75
N ASP A 150 -8.58 -18.23 36.13
CA ASP A 150 -7.27 -17.99 36.76
C ASP A 150 -6.33 -17.06 35.99
N MET A 151 -6.60 -15.75 35.97
CA MET A 151 -5.64 -14.84 35.34
C MET A 151 -5.26 -13.57 36.09
N GLN A 152 -6.11 -13.05 36.97
CA GLN A 152 -5.63 -12.03 37.90
C GLN A 152 -4.89 -12.75 39.01
N LYS A 153 -3.60 -12.98 38.75
CA LYS A 153 -2.68 -13.41 39.79
C LYS A 153 -2.65 -12.32 40.85
N LYS A 154 -2.70 -12.72 42.13
CA LYS A 154 -2.67 -11.78 43.25
C LYS A 154 -1.48 -10.84 43.08
N TYR A 155 -1.65 -9.59 43.52
CA TYR A 155 -0.54 -8.64 43.49
C TYR A 155 0.68 -9.26 44.20
N GLY A 156 1.85 -9.21 43.55
CA GLY A 156 3.08 -9.80 44.07
C GLY A 156 3.34 -11.25 43.66
N THR A 157 2.36 -12.01 43.14
CA THR A 157 2.59 -13.40 42.66
C THR A 157 3.71 -13.48 41.64
N TRP A 158 3.78 -12.51 40.72
CA TRP A 158 4.83 -12.42 39.70
C TRP A 158 6.24 -12.10 40.24
N LYS A 159 6.38 -11.67 41.49
CA LYS A 159 7.68 -11.44 42.15
C LYS A 159 8.29 -12.75 42.67
N ASN A 160 7.48 -13.79 42.88
CA ASN A 160 7.97 -15.11 43.25
C ASN A 160 8.55 -15.82 42.01
N ILE A 161 9.84 -16.17 42.06
CA ILE A 161 10.54 -16.81 40.94
C ILE A 161 10.05 -18.24 40.70
N ASP A 162 9.77 -19.00 41.75
CA ASP A 162 9.36 -20.41 41.64
C ASP A 162 7.99 -20.49 40.96
N TYR A 163 7.08 -19.61 41.36
CA TYR A 163 5.79 -19.45 40.69
C TYR A 163 5.93 -19.11 39.19
N VAL A 164 6.87 -18.22 38.85
CA VAL A 164 7.15 -17.86 37.45
C VAL A 164 7.68 -19.06 36.67
N LEU A 165 8.55 -19.87 37.28
CA LEU A 165 9.11 -21.07 36.65
C LEU A 165 8.03 -22.14 36.44
N GLU A 166 7.22 -22.44 37.44
CA GLU A 166 6.09 -23.38 37.34
C GLU A 166 5.10 -22.96 36.24
N GLU A 167 4.74 -21.68 36.20
CA GLU A 167 3.83 -21.15 35.19
C GLU A 167 4.43 -21.26 33.77
N LEU A 168 5.75 -21.08 33.63
CA LEU A 168 6.44 -21.28 32.37
C LEU A 168 6.48 -22.74 31.94
N GLU A 169 6.75 -23.68 32.85
CA GLU A 169 6.69 -25.11 32.51
C GLU A 169 5.29 -25.51 32.05
N ARG A 170 4.25 -25.02 32.73
CA ARG A 170 2.86 -25.23 32.33
C ARG A 170 2.61 -24.69 30.90
N ILE A 171 3.07 -23.48 30.59
CA ILE A 171 2.94 -22.89 29.25
C ILE A 171 3.72 -23.68 28.21
N MET A 172 4.92 -24.15 28.55
CA MET A 172 5.75 -24.94 27.65
C MET A 172 5.11 -26.28 27.34
N ALA A 173 4.59 -26.99 28.33
CA ALA A 173 3.85 -28.23 28.15
C ALA A 173 2.57 -28.03 27.32
N GLU A 174 1.79 -26.98 27.60
CA GLU A 174 0.55 -26.66 26.84
C GLU A 174 0.80 -26.37 25.36
N ASN A 175 2.01 -25.95 24.99
CA ASN A 175 2.36 -25.51 23.63
C ASN A 175 3.47 -26.35 22.99
N ASP A 176 3.79 -27.51 23.56
CA ASP A 176 4.85 -28.43 23.11
C ASP A 176 6.22 -27.72 22.86
N LEU A 177 6.60 -26.82 23.77
CA LEU A 177 7.84 -26.06 23.69
C LEU A 177 8.96 -26.80 24.44
N LYS A 178 9.99 -27.22 23.70
CA LYS A 178 11.17 -27.91 24.28
C LYS A 178 12.16 -26.98 24.98
N VAL A 179 12.08 -25.67 24.73
CA VAL A 179 12.99 -24.65 25.27
C VAL A 179 12.21 -23.46 25.80
N LEU A 180 12.77 -22.74 26.78
CA LEU A 180 12.11 -21.55 27.32
C LEU A 180 11.71 -20.59 26.17
N PRO A 181 10.44 -20.15 26.09
CA PRO A 181 10.01 -19.22 25.05
C PRO A 181 10.69 -17.86 25.18
N THR A 182 10.84 -17.16 24.05
CA THR A 182 11.27 -15.75 24.05
C THR A 182 10.13 -14.84 24.51
N GLN A 183 10.46 -13.58 24.83
CA GLN A 183 9.45 -12.55 25.12
C GLN A 183 8.38 -12.45 24.03
N THR A 184 8.80 -12.49 22.75
CA THR A 184 7.89 -12.43 21.60
C THR A 184 6.97 -13.64 21.54
N ILE A 185 7.49 -14.85 21.77
CA ILE A 185 6.66 -16.07 21.79
C ILE A 185 5.62 -15.98 22.91
N LEU A 186 5.98 -15.56 24.11
CA LEU A 186 5.01 -15.36 25.19
C LEU A 186 3.97 -14.29 24.88
N TYR A 187 4.34 -13.20 24.20
CA TYR A 187 3.39 -12.18 23.74
C TYR A 187 2.40 -12.75 22.73
N ASP A 188 2.88 -13.55 21.78
CA ASP A 188 2.06 -14.20 20.76
C ASP A 188 1.10 -15.24 21.36
N LEU A 189 1.52 -15.92 22.43
CA LEU A 189 0.69 -16.84 23.21
C LEU A 189 -0.25 -16.13 24.20
N GLY A 190 -0.20 -14.80 24.29
CA GLY A 190 -1.08 -14.01 25.16
C GLY A 190 -0.65 -13.93 26.63
N TYR A 191 0.60 -14.31 26.94
CA TYR A 191 1.22 -14.26 28.27
C TYR A 191 2.07 -13.00 28.47
N SER A 192 1.57 -11.84 28.04
CA SER A 192 2.30 -10.57 28.08
C SER A 192 2.63 -10.09 29.50
N SER A 193 1.75 -10.35 30.47
CA SER A 193 1.99 -10.01 31.88
C SER A 193 3.15 -10.82 32.46
N LEU A 194 3.22 -12.12 32.18
CA LEU A 194 4.33 -12.99 32.61
C LEU A 194 5.65 -12.55 31.96
N ALA A 195 5.65 -12.32 30.64
CA ALA A 195 6.83 -11.84 29.95
C ALA A 195 7.33 -10.48 30.49
N SER A 196 6.42 -9.57 30.81
CA SER A 196 6.74 -8.30 31.45
C SER A 196 7.29 -8.49 32.87
N ALA A 197 6.72 -9.42 33.64
CA ALA A 197 7.19 -9.77 34.98
C ALA A 197 8.61 -10.36 34.97
N ILE A 198 8.90 -11.27 34.02
CA ILE A 198 10.25 -11.84 33.83
C ILE A 198 11.26 -10.72 33.59
N ALA A 199 10.94 -9.77 32.71
CA ALA A 199 11.79 -8.62 32.42
C ALA A 199 11.98 -7.72 33.65
N LYS A 200 10.88 -7.41 34.36
CA LYS A 200 10.87 -6.42 35.45
C LYS A 200 11.46 -6.95 36.76
N TYR A 201 11.10 -8.17 37.17
CA TYR A 201 11.39 -8.69 38.51
C TYR A 201 12.52 -9.73 38.53
N HIS A 202 12.79 -10.39 37.41
CA HIS A 202 13.70 -11.54 37.36
C HIS A 202 14.96 -11.29 36.51
N GLY A 203 15.21 -10.03 36.12
CA GLY A 203 16.37 -9.63 35.32
C GLY A 203 16.34 -10.14 33.88
N GLY A 204 15.14 -10.42 33.37
CA GLY A 204 14.91 -10.84 31.98
C GLY A 204 15.11 -12.33 31.73
N PHE A 205 14.74 -12.74 30.51
CA PHE A 205 14.75 -14.15 30.07
C PHE A 205 16.14 -14.79 30.14
N ARG A 206 17.20 -13.99 30.01
CA ARG A 206 18.58 -14.46 30.15
C ARG A 206 18.86 -15.03 31.53
N ASN A 207 18.48 -14.30 32.59
CA ASN A 207 18.67 -14.76 33.96
C ASN A 207 17.79 -15.97 34.26
N LEU A 208 16.57 -15.99 33.70
CA LEU A 208 15.66 -17.11 33.85
C LEU A 208 16.22 -18.41 33.25
N ARG A 209 16.81 -18.34 32.04
CA ARG A 209 17.50 -19.50 31.42
C ARG A 209 18.65 -20.00 32.29
N LYS A 210 19.48 -19.10 32.81
CA LYS A 210 20.56 -19.47 33.74
C LYS A 210 20.04 -20.22 34.96
N LYS A 211 18.96 -19.73 35.57
CA LYS A 211 18.33 -20.37 36.75
C LYS A 211 17.78 -21.76 36.44
N ARG A 212 17.26 -21.99 35.22
CA ARG A 212 16.81 -23.31 34.75
C ARG A 212 17.94 -24.25 34.32
N GLY A 213 19.20 -23.80 34.34
CA GLY A 213 20.31 -24.56 33.76
C GLY A 213 20.25 -24.68 32.23
N GLU A 214 19.37 -23.92 31.58
CA GLU A 214 19.33 -23.87 30.11
C GLU A 214 20.54 -23.10 29.59
N LYS A 215 21.09 -23.55 28.46
CA LYS A 215 22.10 -22.79 27.73
C LYS A 215 21.52 -21.40 27.45
N VAL A 216 22.20 -20.38 27.95
CA VAL A 216 21.82 -19.00 27.65
C VAL A 216 22.05 -18.80 26.16
N ILE A 217 20.96 -18.67 25.41
CA ILE A 217 20.97 -18.25 24.01
C ILE A 217 21.53 -16.83 24.00
N HIS A 218 22.84 -16.70 23.88
CA HIS A 218 23.50 -15.43 23.68
C HIS A 218 23.29 -15.07 22.23
N ALA A 219 22.18 -14.40 21.92
CA ALA A 219 21.96 -13.91 20.56
C ALA A 219 23.21 -13.18 20.04
N ALA A 220 23.91 -12.41 20.88
CA ALA A 220 25.18 -11.78 20.49
C ALA A 220 26.32 -12.77 20.16
N ARG A 221 26.58 -13.79 20.98
CA ARG A 221 27.71 -14.71 20.78
C ARG A 221 27.45 -15.80 19.76
N GLU A 222 26.21 -16.21 19.57
CA GLU A 222 25.86 -17.16 18.50
C GLU A 222 26.10 -16.53 17.12
N TRP A 223 25.80 -15.23 16.97
CA TRP A 223 26.17 -14.49 15.76
C TRP A 223 27.66 -14.16 15.66
N GLU A 224 28.46 -14.35 16.71
CA GLU A 224 29.93 -14.31 16.63
C GLU A 224 30.49 -15.62 16.02
N ASP A 225 29.79 -16.75 16.23
CA ASP A 225 30.12 -18.03 15.61
C ASP A 225 29.71 -18.04 14.13
N PHE A 226 30.74 -18.09 13.28
CA PHE A 226 30.55 -18.16 11.83
C PHE A 226 29.71 -19.37 11.40
N THR A 227 29.81 -20.50 12.10
CA THR A 227 29.08 -21.73 11.79
C THR A 227 27.58 -21.51 11.92
N TYR A 228 27.15 -20.97 13.06
CA TYR A 228 25.74 -20.65 13.31
C TYR A 228 25.21 -19.61 12.31
N ALA A 229 25.95 -18.51 12.09
CA ALA A 229 25.54 -17.51 11.12
C ALA A 229 25.42 -18.10 9.70
N ARG A 230 26.34 -19.01 9.32
CA ARG A 230 26.31 -19.73 8.05
C ARG A 230 25.07 -20.61 7.94
N GLU A 231 24.74 -21.40 8.96
CA GLU A 231 23.53 -22.24 8.95
C GLU A 231 22.26 -21.41 8.77
N GLN A 232 22.13 -20.30 9.50
CA GLN A 232 20.99 -19.39 9.37
C GLN A 232 20.92 -18.75 7.98
N ALA A 233 22.07 -18.43 7.38
CA ALA A 233 22.17 -17.95 6.00
C ALA A 233 21.75 -19.02 4.98
N MET A 234 22.17 -20.27 5.16
CA MET A 234 21.77 -21.39 4.29
C MET A 234 20.26 -21.66 4.39
N LYS A 235 19.72 -21.70 5.61
CA LYS A 235 18.29 -21.84 5.86
C LYS A 235 17.47 -20.73 5.19
N CYS A 236 17.92 -19.48 5.30
CA CYS A 236 17.29 -18.35 4.61
C CYS A 236 17.23 -18.56 3.10
N MET A 237 18.30 -19.08 2.50
CA MET A 237 18.35 -19.29 1.06
C MET A 237 17.46 -20.45 0.62
N GLU A 238 17.45 -21.54 1.36
CA GLU A 238 16.62 -22.71 1.09
C GLU A 238 15.12 -22.37 1.17
N GLU A 239 14.67 -21.76 2.29
CA GLU A 239 13.27 -21.39 2.50
C GLU A 239 12.73 -20.41 1.45
N ASN A 240 13.61 -19.67 0.77
CA ASN A 240 13.24 -18.66 -0.22
C ASN A 240 13.70 -18.98 -1.64
N HIS A 241 14.18 -20.22 -1.87
CA HIS A 241 14.66 -20.70 -3.16
C HIS A 241 15.68 -19.77 -3.83
N LEU A 242 16.65 -19.28 -3.04
CA LEU A 242 17.68 -18.36 -3.49
C LEU A 242 19.00 -19.08 -3.76
N ASN A 243 19.60 -18.83 -4.92
CA ASN A 243 20.93 -19.36 -5.26
C ASN A 243 22.07 -18.56 -4.60
N SER A 244 21.77 -17.45 -3.92
CA SER A 244 22.76 -16.61 -3.24
C SER A 244 22.11 -15.86 -2.08
N LEU A 245 22.92 -15.53 -1.06
CA LEU A 245 22.42 -14.84 0.12
C LEU A 245 21.98 -13.43 -0.28
N PRO A 246 20.75 -12.99 0.01
CA PRO A 246 20.27 -11.68 -0.44
C PRO A 246 20.97 -10.55 0.33
N ASN A 247 20.80 -9.29 -0.13
CA ASN A 247 21.43 -8.15 0.55
C ASN A 247 20.77 -7.87 1.93
N ILE A 248 21.40 -7.03 2.75
CA ILE A 248 20.93 -6.69 4.11
C ILE A 248 19.48 -6.18 4.15
N LYS A 249 19.06 -5.38 3.15
CA LYS A 249 17.68 -4.86 3.10
C LYS A 249 16.70 -6.00 2.88
N ASN A 250 16.97 -6.84 1.87
CA ASN A 250 16.12 -7.99 1.55
C ASN A 250 16.06 -8.99 2.72
N LEU A 251 17.18 -9.27 3.40
CA LEU A 251 17.18 -10.13 4.60
C LEU A 251 16.22 -9.59 5.68
N LYS A 252 16.22 -8.27 5.93
CA LYS A 252 15.29 -7.66 6.91
C LYS A 252 13.84 -7.79 6.46
N GLU A 253 13.54 -7.55 5.18
CA GLU A 253 12.20 -7.70 4.60
C GLU A 253 11.70 -9.15 4.68
N MET A 254 12.60 -10.12 4.65
CA MET A 254 12.31 -11.56 4.75
C MET A 254 12.27 -12.08 6.21
N GLY A 255 12.37 -11.21 7.21
CA GLY A 255 12.34 -11.60 8.64
C GLY A 255 13.70 -12.02 9.23
N TYR A 256 14.76 -12.06 8.42
CA TYR A 256 16.13 -12.41 8.81
C TYR A 256 16.94 -11.21 9.33
N GLY A 257 16.28 -10.30 10.07
CA GLY A 257 16.92 -9.08 10.58
C GLY A 257 18.05 -9.34 11.59
N ALA A 258 17.94 -10.40 12.39
CA ALA A 258 18.97 -10.81 13.33
C ALA A 258 20.24 -11.31 12.63
N LEU A 259 20.07 -12.17 11.60
CA LEU A 259 21.16 -12.61 10.73
C LEU A 259 21.83 -11.43 10.04
N ALA A 260 21.04 -10.52 9.47
CA ALA A 260 21.56 -9.32 8.82
C ALA A 260 22.41 -8.46 9.79
N LYS A 261 21.95 -8.29 11.04
CA LYS A 261 22.70 -7.59 12.08
C LYS A 261 23.96 -8.35 12.47
N GLY A 262 23.88 -9.67 12.69
CA GLY A 262 25.00 -10.54 13.05
C GLY A 262 26.13 -10.50 12.03
N ILE A 263 25.78 -10.67 10.74
CA ILE A 263 26.73 -10.55 9.63
C ILE A 263 27.46 -9.20 9.63
N MET A 264 26.72 -8.10 9.85
CA MET A 264 27.30 -6.76 9.85
C MET A 264 28.20 -6.50 11.06
N THR A 265 27.81 -6.98 12.23
CA THR A 265 28.53 -6.72 13.49
C THR A 265 29.75 -7.61 13.65
N TYR A 266 29.64 -8.90 13.34
CA TYR A 266 30.64 -9.90 13.76
C TYR A 266 31.42 -10.53 12.60
N HIS A 267 30.94 -10.42 11.37
CA HIS A 267 31.56 -11.09 10.23
C HIS A 267 32.06 -10.14 9.15
N GLY A 268 32.31 -8.88 9.51
CA GLY A 268 32.91 -7.89 8.61
C GLY A 268 31.98 -7.44 7.47
N GLY A 269 30.67 -7.64 7.63
CA GLY A 269 29.67 -7.23 6.66
C GLY A 269 29.37 -8.26 5.58
N MET A 270 28.32 -7.97 4.79
CA MET A 270 27.76 -8.90 3.80
C MET A 270 28.77 -9.35 2.75
N ARG A 271 29.75 -8.49 2.43
CA ARG A 271 30.82 -8.80 1.49
C ARG A 271 31.67 -9.97 2.00
N LEU A 272 32.37 -9.75 3.11
CA LEU A 272 33.26 -10.76 3.71
C LEU A 272 32.52 -12.04 4.09
N PHE A 273 31.28 -11.91 4.56
CA PHE A 273 30.49 -13.08 4.91
C PHE A 273 30.13 -13.96 3.70
N ARG A 274 29.75 -13.38 2.56
CA ARG A 274 29.52 -14.15 1.31
C ARG A 274 30.79 -14.80 0.80
N ASP A 275 31.92 -14.12 0.89
CA ASP A 275 33.23 -14.68 0.51
C ASP A 275 33.52 -15.93 1.35
N LYS A 276 33.29 -15.87 2.67
CA LYS A 276 33.43 -17.03 3.57
C LYS A 276 32.41 -18.16 3.29
N LEU A 277 31.24 -17.86 2.71
CA LEU A 277 30.27 -18.87 2.28
C LEU A 277 30.68 -19.57 0.98
N GLY A 278 31.78 -19.19 0.34
CA GLY A 278 32.13 -19.67 -1.00
C GLY A 278 31.15 -19.17 -2.07
N GLN A 279 30.28 -18.23 -1.72
CA GLN A 279 29.48 -17.54 -2.71
C GLN A 279 30.43 -16.59 -3.41
N GLN A 280 30.84 -16.96 -4.62
CA GLN A 280 31.38 -15.97 -5.53
C GLN A 280 30.34 -14.86 -5.56
N GLN A 281 30.68 -13.74 -4.93
CA GLN A 281 29.90 -12.57 -5.17
C GLN A 281 29.92 -12.42 -6.70
N ILE A 282 28.77 -12.08 -7.28
CA ILE A 282 28.81 -11.17 -8.42
C ILE A 282 29.23 -9.79 -7.88
N ALA A 283 30.31 -9.76 -7.10
CA ALA A 283 31.27 -8.70 -7.13
C ALA A 283 31.70 -8.80 -8.56
N THR A 284 31.11 -7.93 -9.35
CA THR A 284 31.91 -7.31 -10.36
C THR A 284 33.16 -6.83 -9.62
N ALA A 285 34.23 -7.66 -9.63
CA ALA A 285 35.53 -7.36 -9.07
C ALA A 285 35.85 -5.92 -9.42
N ALA A 286 36.42 -5.13 -8.50
CA ALA A 286 36.85 -3.77 -8.83
C ALA A 286 37.73 -3.86 -10.10
N GLY A 287 37.19 -3.46 -11.26
CA GLY A 287 37.75 -3.72 -12.60
C GLY A 287 36.85 -4.43 -13.64
N THR A 288 35.76 -5.10 -13.26
CA THR A 288 34.87 -5.86 -14.17
C THR A 288 33.70 -5.07 -14.75
N TRP A 289 33.43 -3.87 -14.24
CA TRP A 289 32.65 -2.89 -15.01
C TRP A 289 33.54 -2.26 -16.07
N ASN A 290 34.17 -3.08 -16.91
CA ASN A 290 34.74 -2.60 -18.15
C ASN A 290 33.60 -2.22 -19.11
N VAL A 291 33.92 -1.53 -20.21
CA VAL A 291 32.95 -1.08 -21.21
C VAL A 291 32.06 -2.24 -21.66
N GLU A 292 32.69 -3.32 -22.09
CA GLU A 292 32.02 -4.46 -22.73
C GLU A 292 31.03 -5.14 -21.80
N TYR A 293 31.42 -5.40 -20.55
CA TYR A 293 30.54 -5.99 -19.55
C TYR A 293 29.39 -5.07 -19.18
N THR A 294 29.67 -3.77 -19.06
CA THR A 294 28.64 -2.76 -18.79
C THR A 294 27.63 -2.70 -19.94
N ILE A 295 28.09 -2.81 -21.21
CA ILE A 295 27.23 -2.84 -22.41
C ILE A 295 26.36 -4.09 -22.38
N LYS A 296 26.96 -5.26 -22.12
CA LYS A 296 26.23 -6.52 -22.02
C LYS A 296 25.11 -6.45 -20.96
N LYS A 297 25.42 -5.94 -19.77
CA LYS A 297 24.42 -5.79 -18.69
C LYS A 297 23.36 -4.74 -18.98
N ALA A 298 23.71 -3.66 -19.66
CA ALA A 298 22.75 -2.68 -20.16
C ALA A 298 21.78 -3.30 -21.19
N ARG A 299 22.28 -4.10 -22.15
CA ARG A 299 21.43 -4.83 -23.11
C ARG A 299 20.49 -5.82 -22.42
N GLU A 300 20.99 -6.58 -21.44
CA GLU A 300 20.15 -7.48 -20.64
C GLU A 300 19.04 -6.72 -19.88
N ALA A 301 19.37 -5.55 -19.33
CA ALA A 301 18.40 -4.70 -18.64
C ALA A 301 17.35 -4.15 -19.62
N MET A 302 17.74 -3.64 -20.79
CA MET A 302 16.84 -3.16 -21.84
C MET A 302 15.88 -4.26 -22.29
N LYS A 303 16.38 -5.47 -22.56
CA LYS A 303 15.55 -6.63 -22.94
C LYS A 303 14.53 -6.98 -21.84
N LYS A 304 14.94 -7.00 -20.58
CA LYS A 304 14.03 -7.27 -19.44
C LYS A 304 12.99 -6.17 -19.22
N LEU A 305 13.36 -4.91 -19.49
CA LEU A 305 12.48 -3.76 -19.36
C LEU A 305 11.63 -3.50 -20.60
N LYS A 306 11.87 -4.22 -21.70
CA LYS A 306 11.23 -4.03 -23.01
C LYS A 306 11.38 -2.59 -23.51
N THR A 307 12.58 -2.04 -23.42
CA THR A 307 12.90 -0.70 -23.93
C THR A 307 13.83 -0.79 -25.12
N GLU A 308 13.55 0.01 -26.15
CA GLU A 308 14.39 0.10 -27.35
C GLU A 308 15.66 0.94 -27.11
N SER A 309 15.58 1.89 -26.17
CA SER A 309 16.72 2.73 -25.74
C SER A 309 17.15 2.44 -24.30
N LEU A 310 18.38 2.83 -23.98
CA LEU A 310 18.97 2.71 -22.65
C LEU A 310 18.20 3.58 -21.64
N PRO A 311 17.51 3.00 -20.63
CA PRO A 311 16.77 3.78 -19.66
C PRO A 311 17.69 4.70 -18.85
N CYS A 312 17.20 5.87 -18.44
CA CYS A 312 17.98 6.78 -17.62
C CYS A 312 18.33 6.17 -16.25
N SER A 313 19.31 6.78 -15.57
CA SER A 313 19.82 6.28 -14.28
C SER A 313 18.73 6.07 -13.23
N GLU A 314 17.70 6.92 -13.21
CA GLU A 314 16.60 6.84 -12.25
C GLU A 314 15.71 5.62 -12.52
N ILE A 315 15.36 5.35 -13.78
CA ILE A 315 14.56 4.18 -14.16
C ILE A 315 15.31 2.90 -13.81
N LEU A 316 16.61 2.83 -14.11
CA LEU A 316 17.44 1.68 -13.76
C LEU A 316 17.47 1.43 -12.24
N ARG A 317 17.67 2.49 -11.43
CA ARG A 317 17.67 2.38 -9.96
C ARG A 317 16.34 1.91 -9.40
N LYS A 318 15.22 2.49 -9.86
CA LYS A 318 13.85 2.08 -9.44
C LYS A 318 13.55 0.61 -9.76
N ARG A 319 14.20 0.06 -10.79
CA ARG A 319 14.04 -1.34 -11.23
C ARG A 319 15.10 -2.29 -10.64
N GLY A 320 15.89 -1.83 -9.67
CA GLY A 320 16.88 -2.64 -8.97
C GLY A 320 18.26 -2.70 -9.63
N TYR A 321 18.47 -2.03 -10.76
CA TYR A 321 19.74 -1.98 -11.51
C TYR A 321 20.69 -0.88 -10.98
N ASN A 322 20.80 -0.76 -9.65
CA ASN A 322 21.58 0.31 -9.02
C ASN A 322 23.06 0.27 -9.40
N THR A 323 23.65 -0.93 -9.43
CA THR A 323 25.06 -1.14 -9.75
C THR A 323 25.37 -0.81 -11.21
N LEU A 324 24.51 -1.24 -12.15
CA LEU A 324 24.61 -0.89 -13.56
C LEU A 324 24.50 0.62 -13.78
N ALA A 325 23.52 1.28 -13.14
CA ALA A 325 23.37 2.73 -13.26
C ALA A 325 24.60 3.48 -12.74
N SER A 326 25.17 3.04 -11.62
CA SER A 326 26.42 3.59 -11.09
C SER A 326 27.62 3.30 -11.99
N ALA A 327 27.72 2.12 -12.60
CA ALA A 327 28.80 1.75 -13.50
C ALA A 327 28.79 2.61 -14.78
N ILE A 328 27.62 2.73 -15.42
CA ILE A 328 27.42 3.62 -16.58
C ILE A 328 27.83 5.05 -16.22
N SER A 329 27.37 5.55 -15.06
CA SER A 329 27.66 6.90 -14.61
C SER A 329 29.15 7.14 -14.31
N LYS A 330 29.86 6.17 -13.73
CA LYS A 330 31.27 6.32 -13.33
C LYS A 330 32.22 6.21 -14.50
N ASN A 331 31.98 5.27 -15.42
CA ASN A 331 32.96 4.96 -16.46
C ASN A 331 32.90 5.93 -17.64
N TYR A 332 31.70 6.28 -18.11
CA TYR A 332 31.51 7.04 -19.36
C TYR A 332 30.44 8.14 -19.26
N GLY A 333 29.55 8.04 -18.27
CA GLY A 333 28.31 8.78 -18.27
C GLY A 333 27.28 8.18 -19.23
N PHE A 334 25.99 8.33 -18.93
CA PHE A 334 24.90 7.75 -19.73
C PHE A 334 24.94 8.16 -21.19
N ARG A 335 25.40 9.37 -21.46
CA ARG A 335 25.49 9.91 -22.82
C ARG A 335 26.46 9.13 -23.70
N LYS A 336 27.75 9.06 -23.33
CA LYS A 336 28.74 8.27 -24.07
C LYS A 336 28.33 6.81 -24.16
N PHE A 337 27.65 6.31 -23.12
CA PHE A 337 27.13 4.95 -23.14
C PHE A 337 26.04 4.74 -24.19
N ARG A 338 25.15 5.71 -24.42
CA ARG A 338 24.15 5.68 -25.50
C ARG A 338 24.80 5.72 -26.89
N GLU A 339 25.85 6.52 -27.05
CA GLU A 339 26.64 6.55 -28.30
C GLU A 339 27.21 5.15 -28.64
N LEU A 340 27.64 4.36 -27.63
CA LEU A 340 28.08 2.96 -27.82
C LEU A 340 26.96 1.99 -28.23
N PHE A 341 25.70 2.38 -28.09
CA PHE A 341 24.53 1.63 -28.54
C PHE A 341 24.04 2.06 -29.92
N GLY A 342 24.74 3.00 -30.58
CA GLY A 342 24.29 3.60 -31.83
C GLY A 342 23.09 4.54 -31.65
N GLU A 343 22.76 4.92 -30.41
CA GLU A 343 21.75 5.95 -30.17
C GLU A 343 22.37 7.30 -30.52
N GLU A 344 21.98 7.90 -31.64
CA GLU A 344 22.40 9.24 -32.02
C GLU A 344 21.96 10.26 -30.95
N GLN A 345 22.91 10.66 -30.11
CA GLN A 345 22.74 11.77 -29.20
C GLN A 345 23.13 13.04 -29.96
N LYS A 346 22.17 13.66 -30.67
CA LYS A 346 22.37 14.99 -31.25
C LYS A 346 22.86 15.91 -30.14
N ARG A 347 24.09 16.45 -30.26
CA ARG A 347 24.56 17.51 -29.36
C ARG A 347 23.63 18.68 -29.61
N THR A 348 22.69 18.88 -28.70
CA THR A 348 22.15 20.21 -28.54
C THR A 348 23.30 21.07 -28.05
N GLU A 349 23.78 21.98 -28.89
CA GLU A 349 24.78 22.96 -28.47
C GLU A 349 24.30 23.65 -27.20
N SER A 350 25.21 23.85 -26.24
CA SER A 350 24.81 24.39 -24.93
C SER A 350 24.12 25.76 -25.05
N ASP A 351 24.37 26.49 -26.14
CA ASP A 351 23.74 27.78 -26.41
C ASP A 351 22.31 27.63 -26.96
N LEU A 352 22.01 26.56 -27.70
CA LEU A 352 20.63 26.23 -28.08
C LEU A 352 19.76 25.93 -26.84
N LEU A 353 20.32 25.30 -25.80
CA LEU A 353 19.59 25.06 -24.54
C LEU A 353 19.30 26.34 -23.75
N LYS A 354 20.07 27.42 -23.99
CA LYS A 354 19.79 28.76 -23.44
C LYS A 354 18.73 29.50 -24.26
N ASN A 355 18.58 29.17 -25.54
CA ASN A 355 17.55 29.76 -26.40
C ASN A 355 16.16 29.23 -25.99
N PHE A 356 15.23 30.14 -25.66
CA PHE A 356 13.89 29.76 -25.24
C PHE A 356 13.05 29.18 -26.37
N ASP A 357 13.21 29.66 -27.61
CA ASP A 357 12.44 29.16 -28.76
C ASP A 357 12.79 27.71 -29.07
N TYR A 358 14.08 27.34 -28.98
CA TYR A 358 14.51 25.94 -29.08
C TYR A 358 13.85 25.05 -28.02
N ILE A 359 13.80 25.52 -26.75
CA ILE A 359 13.17 24.76 -25.65
C ILE A 359 11.66 24.64 -25.85
N LYS A 360 11.02 25.69 -26.37
CA LYS A 360 9.61 25.70 -26.73
C LYS A 360 9.30 24.67 -27.81
N ASP A 361 10.07 24.63 -28.90
CA ASP A 361 9.87 23.68 -30.00
C ASP A 361 10.14 22.23 -29.54
N ALA A 362 11.21 22.00 -28.78
CA ALA A 362 11.51 20.70 -28.21
C ALA A 362 10.40 20.20 -27.27
N LEU A 363 9.81 21.10 -26.46
CA LEU A 363 8.67 20.78 -25.62
C LEU A 363 7.42 20.46 -26.44
N TYR A 364 7.12 21.23 -27.49
CA TYR A 364 5.95 20.98 -28.32
C TYR A 364 6.03 19.65 -29.06
N ASN A 365 7.19 19.31 -29.63
CA ASN A 365 7.40 18.01 -30.26
C ASN A 365 7.15 16.87 -29.27
N LEU A 366 7.76 16.97 -28.07
CA LEU A 366 7.56 15.96 -27.04
C LEU A 366 6.10 15.88 -26.56
N MET A 367 5.40 17.01 -26.48
CA MET A 367 3.97 17.06 -26.15
C MET A 367 3.11 16.40 -27.24
N GLN A 368 3.39 16.66 -28.51
CA GLN A 368 2.66 16.06 -29.63
C GLN A 368 2.86 14.55 -29.71
N GLU A 369 4.10 14.07 -29.62
CA GLU A 369 4.44 12.64 -29.63
C GLU A 369 3.72 11.84 -28.52
N ASN A 370 3.37 12.50 -27.41
CA ASN A 370 2.76 11.88 -26.25
C ASN A 370 1.30 12.32 -26.02
N ASN A 371 0.73 13.09 -26.95
CA ASN A 371 -0.63 13.62 -26.90
C ASN A 371 -0.94 14.37 -25.57
N TRP A 372 -0.07 15.31 -25.20
CA TRP A 372 -0.22 16.14 -24.00
C TRP A 372 -0.75 17.54 -24.34
N ASP A 373 -1.85 17.94 -23.72
CA ASP A 373 -2.41 19.28 -23.88
C ASP A 373 -1.62 20.35 -23.09
N ILE A 374 -0.94 19.95 -22.01
CA ILE A 374 -0.18 20.83 -21.11
C ILE A 374 1.18 20.19 -20.84
N ILE A 375 2.23 21.00 -20.74
CA ILE A 375 3.56 20.51 -20.32
C ILE A 375 3.39 19.74 -19.01
N PRO A 376 3.80 18.46 -18.89
CA PRO A 376 3.56 17.68 -17.68
C PRO A 376 4.61 17.97 -16.58
N SER A 377 4.66 17.15 -15.52
CA SER A 377 5.68 17.31 -14.47
C SER A 377 7.06 16.86 -14.97
N LYS A 378 8.14 17.25 -14.27
CA LYS A 378 9.51 16.85 -14.64
C LYS A 378 9.67 15.33 -14.69
N GLU A 379 8.99 14.60 -13.80
CA GLU A 379 9.07 13.15 -13.73
C GLU A 379 8.47 12.49 -14.98
N ILE A 380 7.38 13.07 -15.51
CA ILE A 380 6.74 12.61 -16.74
C ILE A 380 7.64 12.92 -17.93
N ILE A 381 8.16 14.15 -18.04
CA ILE A 381 9.08 14.54 -19.12
C ILE A 381 10.33 13.62 -19.13
N CYS A 382 10.97 13.39 -17.98
CA CYS A 382 12.11 12.47 -17.83
C CYS A 382 11.76 11.03 -18.22
N LYS A 383 10.58 10.53 -17.86
CA LYS A 383 10.13 9.18 -18.22
C LYS A 383 10.04 8.97 -19.74
N HIS A 384 9.81 10.03 -20.48
CA HIS A 384 9.74 10.04 -21.94
C HIS A 384 11.03 10.57 -22.59
N GLY A 385 12.16 10.47 -21.89
CA GLY A 385 13.48 10.78 -22.45
C GLY A 385 13.86 12.27 -22.49
N GLY A 386 13.01 13.16 -21.97
CA GLY A 386 13.26 14.61 -21.94
C GLY A 386 14.19 15.08 -20.81
N ASP A 387 15.14 14.27 -20.35
CA ASP A 387 16.02 14.60 -19.22
C ASP A 387 16.86 15.87 -19.47
N SER A 388 17.46 15.98 -20.67
CA SER A 388 18.24 17.15 -21.08
C SER A 388 17.38 18.41 -21.15
N LEU A 389 16.14 18.26 -21.63
CA LEU A 389 15.16 19.33 -21.73
C LEU A 389 14.74 19.82 -20.34
N VAL A 390 14.44 18.91 -19.41
CA VAL A 390 14.19 19.24 -17.99
C VAL A 390 15.39 19.97 -17.39
N GLY A 391 16.61 19.47 -17.61
CA GLY A 391 17.83 20.11 -17.14
C GLY A 391 17.95 21.56 -17.60
N ALA A 392 17.74 21.82 -18.90
CA ALA A 392 17.78 23.16 -19.48
C ALA A 392 16.65 24.06 -18.95
N ILE A 393 15.43 23.54 -18.83
CA ILE A 393 14.27 24.27 -18.29
C ILE A 393 14.57 24.79 -16.87
N TYR A 394 15.14 23.95 -15.99
CA TYR A 394 15.44 24.35 -14.62
C TYR A 394 16.70 25.23 -14.53
N LYS A 395 17.73 24.95 -15.34
CA LYS A 395 19.00 25.66 -15.28
C LYS A 395 18.93 27.07 -15.89
N TYR A 396 18.22 27.22 -17.01
CA TYR A 396 18.24 28.46 -17.80
C TYR A 396 16.89 29.19 -17.85
N HIS A 397 15.77 28.48 -17.63
CA HIS A 397 14.43 29.03 -17.87
C HIS A 397 13.54 29.13 -16.63
N GLY A 398 14.11 28.99 -15.43
CA GLY A 398 13.38 29.18 -14.17
C GLY A 398 12.43 28.04 -13.79
N GLY A 399 12.60 26.86 -14.40
CA GLY A 399 11.80 25.67 -14.13
C GLY A 399 10.49 25.60 -14.92
N ILE A 400 9.79 24.47 -14.79
CA ILE A 400 8.59 24.15 -15.58
C ILE A 400 7.49 25.20 -15.41
N VAL A 401 7.34 25.76 -14.21
CA VAL A 401 6.30 26.77 -13.94
C VAL A 401 6.55 28.06 -14.72
N ALA A 402 7.81 28.54 -14.77
CA ALA A 402 8.18 29.73 -15.52
C ALA A 402 8.02 29.51 -17.03
N VAL A 403 8.41 28.33 -17.54
CA VAL A 403 8.23 27.98 -18.95
C VAL A 403 6.75 27.90 -19.34
N ARG A 404 5.89 27.25 -18.53
CA ARG A 404 4.44 27.25 -18.76
C ARG A 404 3.87 28.66 -18.83
N LYS A 405 4.28 29.53 -17.90
CA LYS A 405 3.86 30.95 -17.89
C LYS A 405 4.27 31.67 -19.18
N LYS A 406 5.52 31.50 -19.63
CA LYS A 406 6.02 32.07 -20.89
C LYS A 406 5.27 31.56 -22.12
N LEU A 407 4.74 30.34 -22.07
CA LEU A 407 3.96 29.73 -23.15
C LEU A 407 2.45 29.97 -23.02
N GLY A 408 2.00 30.80 -22.07
CA GLY A 408 0.57 31.05 -21.83
C GLY A 408 -0.20 29.83 -21.31
N GLN A 409 0.49 28.77 -20.88
CA GLN A 409 -0.16 27.59 -20.31
C GLN A 409 -0.59 27.86 -18.86
N GLN A 410 -1.78 27.40 -18.49
CA GLN A 410 -2.27 27.51 -17.12
C GLN A 410 -1.34 26.76 -16.17
N GLN A 411 -1.00 27.39 -15.04
CA GLN A 411 -0.19 26.74 -14.01
C GLN A 411 -0.98 25.56 -13.39
N LEU A 412 -0.47 24.34 -13.52
CA LEU A 412 -1.06 23.16 -12.86
C LEU A 412 -1.08 23.27 -11.33
N ARG A 413 -0.18 24.07 -10.75
CA ARG A 413 -0.13 24.35 -9.31
C ARG A 413 -0.35 25.83 -9.08
N LYS A 414 -1.39 26.13 -8.32
CA LYS A 414 -1.66 27.46 -7.79
C LYS A 414 -0.56 27.86 -6.79
N PRO A 415 -0.26 29.17 -6.63
CA PRO A 415 0.79 29.65 -5.73
C PRO A 415 0.51 29.29 -4.26
N LEU A 416 1.54 29.37 -3.42
CA LEU A 416 1.41 29.15 -1.98
C LEU A 416 0.38 30.14 -1.40
N ASN A 417 -0.52 29.65 -0.55
CA ASN A 417 -1.67 30.40 0.02
C ASN A 417 -2.80 30.77 -0.96
N TYR A 418 -2.71 30.46 -2.27
CA TYR A 418 -3.82 30.72 -3.21
C TYR A 418 -5.15 30.17 -2.70
N TRP A 419 -5.12 28.95 -2.17
CA TRP A 419 -6.28 28.24 -1.66
C TRP A 419 -6.80 28.74 -0.29
N LYS A 420 -6.05 29.60 0.41
CA LYS A 420 -6.49 30.17 1.69
C LYS A 420 -7.35 31.42 1.48
N ASP A 421 -7.16 32.11 0.36
CA ASP A 421 -7.93 33.28 0.00
C ASP A 421 -9.36 32.88 -0.42
N PRO A 422 -10.40 33.35 0.27
CA PRO A 422 -11.79 33.06 -0.07
C PRO A 422 -12.16 33.46 -1.51
N ASN A 423 -11.62 34.57 -2.01
CA ASN A 423 -11.95 35.08 -3.36
C ASN A 423 -11.43 34.12 -4.44
N ASN A 424 -10.22 33.60 -4.27
CA ASN A 424 -9.64 32.63 -5.21
C ASN A 424 -10.44 31.32 -5.24
N ILE A 425 -10.89 30.83 -4.09
CA ILE A 425 -11.73 29.64 -3.99
C ILE A 425 -13.10 29.86 -4.63
N GLN A 426 -13.69 31.04 -4.43
CA GLN A 426 -14.95 31.41 -5.05
C GLN A 426 -14.84 31.48 -6.58
N GLN A 427 -13.76 32.09 -7.11
CA GLN A 427 -13.53 32.12 -8.55
C GLN A 427 -13.31 30.72 -9.15
N GLU A 428 -12.54 29.86 -8.49
CA GLU A 428 -12.37 28.47 -8.94
C GLU A 428 -13.68 27.69 -8.87
N ALA A 429 -14.51 27.94 -7.86
CA ALA A 429 -15.82 27.34 -7.77
C ALA A 429 -16.73 27.78 -8.94
N ILE A 430 -16.78 29.06 -9.28
CA ILE A 430 -17.54 29.59 -10.42
C ILE A 430 -17.05 28.98 -11.74
N LYS A 431 -15.73 28.86 -11.91
CA LYS A 431 -15.14 28.19 -13.09
C LYS A 431 -15.61 26.74 -13.19
N ILE A 432 -15.59 25.99 -12.08
CA ILE A 432 -16.08 24.61 -12.00
C ILE A 432 -17.57 24.51 -12.35
N LEU A 433 -18.41 25.43 -11.85
CA LEU A 433 -19.85 25.47 -12.18
C LEU A 433 -20.08 25.64 -13.68
N LYS A 434 -19.32 26.55 -14.31
CA LYS A 434 -19.37 26.80 -15.76
C LYS A 434 -18.89 25.58 -16.57
N GLU A 435 -17.79 24.95 -16.17
CA GLU A 435 -17.25 23.75 -16.84
C GLU A 435 -18.21 22.56 -16.74
N LEU A 436 -18.88 22.39 -15.60
CA LEU A 436 -19.81 21.30 -15.35
C LEU A 436 -21.25 21.59 -15.80
N GLN A 437 -21.53 22.81 -16.27
CA GLN A 437 -22.87 23.27 -16.67
C GLN A 437 -23.91 23.02 -15.57
N THR A 438 -23.62 23.48 -14.34
CA THR A 438 -24.50 23.30 -13.19
C THR A 438 -24.60 24.57 -12.36
N ASP A 439 -25.78 24.83 -11.81
CA ASP A 439 -26.06 26.03 -11.01
C ASP A 439 -25.59 25.90 -9.55
N THR A 440 -25.27 24.67 -9.11
CA THR A 440 -24.86 24.42 -7.72
C THR A 440 -23.65 23.50 -7.64
N LEU A 441 -22.77 23.76 -6.67
CA LEU A 441 -21.51 23.03 -6.55
C LEU A 441 -21.79 21.56 -6.17
N PRO A 442 -21.36 20.56 -6.97
CA PRO A 442 -21.62 19.15 -6.67
C PRO A 442 -20.95 18.67 -5.38
N SER A 443 -21.29 17.45 -4.93
CA SER A 443 -20.67 16.86 -3.73
C SER A 443 -19.15 16.72 -3.85
N SER A 444 -18.43 16.76 -2.71
CA SER A 444 -16.96 16.54 -2.65
C SER A 444 -16.52 15.28 -3.39
N ARG A 445 -17.31 14.19 -3.28
CA ARG A 445 -17.04 12.93 -3.94
C ARG A 445 -17.11 13.08 -5.46
N PHE A 446 -18.15 13.72 -5.98
CA PHE A 446 -18.31 13.97 -7.41
C PHE A 446 -17.14 14.81 -7.95
N LEU A 447 -16.84 15.94 -7.30
CA LEU A 447 -15.75 16.84 -7.71
C LEU A 447 -14.38 16.14 -7.74
N THR A 448 -14.11 15.26 -6.78
CA THR A 448 -12.87 14.47 -6.76
C THR A 448 -12.80 13.49 -7.94
N HIS A 449 -13.92 12.87 -8.33
CA HIS A 449 -13.96 11.98 -9.50
C HIS A 449 -13.77 12.74 -10.81
N GLN A 450 -14.17 14.02 -10.87
CA GLN A 450 -13.94 14.91 -12.01
C GLN A 450 -12.54 15.56 -12.02
N GLY A 451 -11.63 15.15 -11.13
CA GLY A 451 -10.24 15.65 -11.11
C GLY A 451 -10.01 16.90 -10.26
N TYR A 452 -11.04 17.46 -9.62
CA TYR A 452 -10.93 18.64 -8.74
C TYR A 452 -10.52 18.28 -7.30
N ALA A 453 -9.70 17.24 -7.11
CA ALA A 453 -9.33 16.75 -5.78
C ALA A 453 -8.60 17.80 -4.93
N ASN A 454 -7.69 18.58 -5.53
CA ASN A 454 -6.97 19.64 -4.83
C ASN A 454 -7.89 20.75 -4.33
N PHE A 455 -8.89 21.13 -5.14
CA PHE A 455 -9.91 22.09 -4.77
C PHE A 455 -10.76 21.55 -3.59
N VAL A 456 -11.21 20.30 -3.64
CA VAL A 456 -11.98 19.68 -2.54
C VAL A 456 -11.20 19.70 -1.22
N VAL A 457 -9.92 19.29 -1.25
CA VAL A 457 -9.04 19.30 -0.07
C VAL A 457 -8.85 20.72 0.45
N ALA A 458 -8.64 21.71 -0.44
CA ALA A 458 -8.51 23.10 -0.06
C ALA A 458 -9.77 23.64 0.63
N VAL A 459 -10.95 23.38 0.07
CA VAL A 459 -12.23 23.82 0.64
C VAL A 459 -12.49 23.18 2.00
N GLN A 460 -12.16 21.89 2.17
CA GLN A 460 -12.28 21.19 3.46
C GLN A 460 -11.34 21.76 4.53
N ASN A 461 -10.08 22.03 4.16
CA ASN A 461 -9.07 22.45 5.12
C ASN A 461 -9.16 23.93 5.51
N TYR A 462 -9.61 24.80 4.59
CA TYR A 462 -9.54 26.25 4.79
C TYR A 462 -10.90 26.96 4.82
N HIS A 463 -11.96 26.36 4.28
CA HIS A 463 -13.24 27.07 4.04
C HIS A 463 -14.47 26.35 4.61
N GLY A 464 -14.28 25.43 5.57
CA GLY A 464 -15.38 24.76 6.26
C GLY A 464 -16.11 23.70 5.45
N GLY A 465 -15.56 23.29 4.30
CA GLY A 465 -16.14 22.25 3.44
C GLY A 465 -17.12 22.77 2.38
N ILE A 466 -17.49 21.87 1.46
CA ILE A 466 -18.32 22.18 0.28
C ILE A 466 -19.69 22.78 0.65
N PRO A 467 -20.40 22.32 1.70
CA PRO A 467 -21.69 22.92 2.07
C PRO A 467 -21.58 24.40 2.45
N VAL A 468 -20.54 24.78 3.21
CA VAL A 468 -20.30 26.18 3.62
C VAL A 468 -19.97 27.04 2.41
N LEU A 469 -19.11 26.55 1.53
CA LEU A 469 -18.79 27.26 0.29
C LEU A 469 -20.00 27.44 -0.63
N ARG A 470 -20.89 26.43 -0.71
CA ARG A 470 -22.11 26.53 -1.52
C ARG A 470 -23.03 27.65 -1.02
N LYS A 471 -23.22 27.74 0.31
CA LYS A 471 -24.01 28.82 0.91
C LYS A 471 -23.43 30.20 0.60
N ARG A 472 -22.10 30.36 0.78
CA ARG A 472 -21.40 31.62 0.44
C ARG A 472 -21.51 31.98 -1.04
N LEU A 473 -21.46 30.99 -1.93
CA LEU A 473 -21.62 31.22 -3.38
C LEU A 473 -23.02 31.71 -3.71
N GLN A 474 -24.06 31.12 -3.11
CA GLN A 474 -25.45 31.56 -3.30
C GLN A 474 -25.64 33.01 -2.85
N GLU A 475 -25.16 33.33 -1.63
CA GLU A 475 -25.17 34.70 -1.09
C GLU A 475 -24.44 35.69 -2.03
N SER A 476 -23.29 35.29 -2.57
CA SER A 476 -22.48 36.16 -3.43
C SER A 476 -23.02 36.37 -4.84
N LEU A 477 -23.80 35.41 -5.37
CA LEU A 477 -24.35 35.46 -6.71
C LEU A 477 -25.72 36.16 -6.73
N GLY A 478 -26.23 36.59 -5.57
CA GLY A 478 -27.57 37.19 -5.47
C GLY A 478 -28.67 36.22 -5.90
N VAL A 479 -28.41 34.91 -5.86
CA VAL A 479 -29.45 33.92 -6.10
C VAL A 479 -30.25 33.87 -4.80
N GLU A 480 -31.33 34.66 -4.77
CA GLU A 480 -32.34 34.58 -3.72
C GLU A 480 -32.70 33.11 -3.50
N ASN A 481 -32.82 32.72 -2.23
CA ASN A 481 -33.08 31.33 -1.87
C ASN A 481 -34.26 30.85 -2.72
N SER A 482 -34.08 29.79 -3.50
CA SER A 482 -35.18 29.23 -4.30
C SER A 482 -36.38 28.83 -3.43
N LEU A 483 -36.15 28.66 -2.12
CA LEU A 483 -37.20 28.47 -1.11
C LEU A 483 -37.95 29.77 -0.79
N GLU A 484 -37.28 30.91 -0.73
CA GLU A 484 -37.93 32.22 -0.58
C GLU A 484 -38.69 32.57 -1.86
N LEU A 485 -38.09 32.42 -3.05
CA LEU A 485 -38.78 32.61 -4.33
C LEU A 485 -40.01 31.69 -4.47
N PHE A 486 -39.89 30.41 -4.07
CA PHE A 486 -41.03 29.49 -4.05
C PHE A 486 -42.10 29.89 -3.04
N LEU A 487 -41.71 30.41 -1.86
CA LEU A 487 -42.68 30.89 -0.86
C LEU A 487 -43.34 32.20 -1.29
N THR A 488 -42.61 33.10 -1.96
CA THR A 488 -43.16 34.35 -2.50
C THR A 488 -44.12 34.06 -3.65
N GLU A 489 -43.75 33.19 -4.61
CA GLU A 489 -44.65 32.74 -5.69
C GLU A 489 -45.88 32.00 -5.14
N TYR A 490 -45.73 31.21 -4.07
CA TYR A 490 -46.84 30.49 -3.44
C TYR A 490 -47.80 31.45 -2.71
N VAL A 491 -47.28 32.51 -2.08
CA VAL A 491 -48.10 33.52 -1.39
C VAL A 491 -48.76 34.50 -2.36
N GLU A 492 -48.11 34.83 -3.48
CA GLU A 492 -48.64 35.75 -4.48
C GLU A 492 -49.58 35.06 -5.50
N GLY A 493 -49.46 33.74 -5.69
CA GLY A 493 -50.34 32.95 -6.56
C GLY A 493 -51.72 32.60 -5.98
N GLU A 494 -52.03 32.99 -4.74
CA GLU A 494 -53.34 32.80 -4.09
C GLU A 494 -54.19 34.09 -3.99
N GLN A 495 -53.81 35.16 -4.72
CA GLN A 495 -54.66 36.35 -4.93
C GLN A 495 -55.21 36.38 -6.36
#